data_AF-A0A354YE55-F1
#
_entry.id   AF-A0A354YE55-F1
#
_cell.length_a   1.000
_cell.length_b   1.000
_cell.length_c   1.000
_cell.angle_alpha   90.00
_cell.angle_beta   90.00
_cell.angle_gamma   90.00
#
_symmetry.space_group_name_H-M   'P 1'
#
loop_
_entity.id
_entity.type
_entity.pdbx_description
1 polymer ?
#
loop_
_entity_poly.entity_id
_entity_poly.type
_entity_poly.pdbx_seq_one_letter_code
_entity_poly.pdbx_strand_id
1 'polypeptide(L)'
;VRIHEHSPVLRLERGPRPRLHTAAGSVEADFAVIAGNAWLHGIAPELESRIMPVGTYVGATPVLGQARARALIRNDMAVADTNWALDYYRLSADHRLLFGGRASYSSLPPPGLRRAMTRRMHRVFPQLRDVGLDYVWGGYVDISRNRAPHWGRLAPNIYFAQGFSGHGVAATGLAGSVIAEAIAGQAARLDLFARIPHRPFPGGRLLRTPLLVAA
;
A
#
# COMPACT_ATOMS: atom_id res chain seq x y z
N VAL A 1 -22.96 3.45 -9.27
CA VAL A 1 -21.67 4.09 -8.93
C VAL A 1 -21.26 5.00 -10.09
N ARG A 2 -20.77 6.22 -9.82
CA ARG A 2 -20.16 7.09 -10.84
C ARG A 2 -18.66 7.18 -10.55
N ILE A 3 -17.83 6.98 -11.57
CA ILE A 3 -16.37 7.01 -11.45
C ILE A 3 -15.86 8.18 -12.28
N HIS A 4 -15.01 9.01 -11.68
CA HIS A 4 -14.40 10.16 -12.31
C HIS A 4 -12.89 9.97 -12.32
N GLU A 5 -12.36 9.42 -13.42
CA GLU A 5 -10.92 9.28 -13.62
C GLU A 5 -10.28 10.65 -13.92
N HIS A 6 -8.95 10.75 -13.78
CA HIS A 6 -8.19 11.98 -14.03
C HIS A 6 -8.71 13.22 -13.29
N SER A 7 -9.38 13.02 -12.15
CA SER A 7 -10.05 14.08 -11.38
C SER A 7 -9.50 14.16 -9.95
N PRO A 8 -8.22 14.52 -9.76
CA PRO A 8 -7.60 14.53 -8.43
C PRO A 8 -8.32 15.54 -7.52
N VAL A 9 -8.63 15.10 -6.30
CA VAL A 9 -9.05 16.01 -5.24
C VAL A 9 -7.82 16.78 -4.76
N LEU A 10 -7.93 18.10 -4.75
CA LEU A 10 -6.88 19.04 -4.38
C LEU A 10 -7.13 19.69 -3.02
N ARG A 11 -8.39 19.70 -2.55
CA ARG A 11 -8.75 20.24 -1.23
C ARG A 11 -10.02 19.59 -0.70
N LEU A 12 -10.04 19.36 0.61
CA LEU A 12 -11.23 18.96 1.37
C LEU A 12 -11.67 20.12 2.26
N GLU A 13 -12.86 20.65 2.02
CA GLU A 13 -13.55 21.53 2.97
C GLU A 13 -14.45 20.68 3.87
N ARG A 14 -14.28 20.84 5.19
CA ARG A 14 -15.08 20.14 6.20
C ARG A 14 -16.32 20.94 6.54
N GLY A 15 -17.39 20.24 6.87
CA GLY A 15 -18.66 20.85 7.29
C GLY A 15 -19.78 19.80 7.36
N PRO A 16 -21.03 20.24 7.56
CA PRO A 16 -22.20 19.36 7.56
C PRO A 16 -22.33 18.54 6.27
N ARG A 17 -21.85 19.10 5.15
CA ARG A 17 -21.71 18.41 3.87
C ARG A 17 -20.29 18.64 3.35
N PRO A 18 -19.35 17.70 3.54
CA PRO A 18 -17.97 17.87 3.06
C PRO A 18 -17.95 18.16 1.56
N ARG A 19 -17.09 19.10 1.18
CA ARG A 19 -16.89 19.48 -0.22
C ARG A 19 -15.48 19.10 -0.67
N LEU A 20 -15.39 18.29 -1.72
CA LEU A 20 -14.13 17.90 -2.35
C LEU A 20 -13.91 18.74 -3.60
N HIS A 21 -12.81 19.49 -3.63
CA HIS A 21 -12.44 20.37 -4.75
C HIS A 21 -11.44 19.67 -5.65
N THR A 22 -11.64 19.80 -6.95
CA THR A 22 -10.74 19.38 -8.02
C THR A 22 -10.30 20.62 -8.81
N ALA A 23 -9.41 20.45 -9.80
CA ALA A 23 -9.04 21.56 -10.69
C ALA A 23 -10.22 22.11 -11.53
N ALA A 24 -11.23 21.27 -11.80
CA ALA A 24 -12.32 21.59 -12.74
C ALA A 24 -13.68 21.82 -12.05
N GLY A 25 -13.74 21.80 -10.72
CA GLY A 25 -14.99 21.96 -9.98
C GLY A 25 -14.96 21.30 -8.62
N SER A 26 -16.12 21.14 -7.99
CA SER A 26 -16.24 20.51 -6.67
C SER A 26 -17.48 19.63 -6.56
N VAL A 27 -17.44 18.68 -5.62
CA VAL A 27 -18.56 17.81 -5.26
C VAL A 27 -18.84 17.94 -3.78
N GLU A 28 -20.12 18.10 -3.42
CA GLU A 28 -20.61 17.97 -2.05
C GLU A 28 -21.28 16.62 -1.85
N ALA A 29 -21.13 16.08 -0.64
CA ALA A 29 -21.79 14.85 -0.24
C ALA A 29 -22.18 14.91 1.23
N ASP A 30 -23.13 14.08 1.63
CA ASP A 30 -23.51 13.95 3.04
C ASP A 30 -22.45 13.19 3.84
N PHE A 31 -21.68 12.32 3.16
CA PHE A 31 -20.55 11.57 3.71
C PHE A 31 -19.35 11.58 2.74
N ALA A 32 -18.14 11.61 3.28
CA ALA A 32 -16.90 11.45 2.51
C ALA A 32 -16.05 10.30 3.07
N VAL A 33 -15.37 9.56 2.17
CA VAL A 33 -14.40 8.52 2.56
C VAL A 33 -13.04 8.85 1.94
N ILE A 34 -12.04 9.02 2.79
CA ILE A 34 -10.66 9.30 2.40
C ILE A 34 -9.91 7.96 2.27
N ALA A 35 -9.63 7.55 1.03
CA ALA A 35 -8.93 6.30 0.71
C ALA A 35 -7.67 6.51 -0.15
N GLY A 36 -7.08 7.72 -0.12
CA GLY A 36 -5.88 8.06 -0.90
C GLY A 36 -4.56 7.51 -0.33
N ASN A 37 -4.56 7.08 0.93
CA ASN A 37 -3.42 6.45 1.60
C ASN A 37 -2.09 7.23 1.44
N ALA A 38 -1.04 6.63 0.88
CA ALA A 38 0.26 7.27 0.64
C ALA A 38 0.21 8.50 -0.29
N TRP A 39 -0.93 8.74 -0.96
CA TRP A 39 -1.12 9.75 -2.00
C TRP A 39 -2.02 10.92 -1.58
N LEU A 40 -2.21 11.14 -0.27
CA LEU A 40 -3.12 12.20 0.21
C LEU A 40 -2.63 13.63 -0.04
N HIS A 41 -1.33 13.86 -0.22
CA HIS A 41 -0.73 15.14 -0.64
C HIS A 41 -1.33 16.46 -0.08
N GLY A 42 -1.66 16.49 1.21
CA GLY A 42 -2.17 17.65 1.93
C GLY A 42 -3.68 17.68 2.14
N ILE A 43 -4.43 16.72 1.58
CA ILE A 43 -5.90 16.65 1.74
C ILE A 43 -6.31 16.41 3.19
N ALA A 44 -5.57 15.58 3.91
CA ALA A 44 -5.76 15.32 5.34
C ALA A 44 -4.40 15.15 6.03
N PRO A 45 -3.71 16.27 6.37
CA PRO A 45 -2.36 16.24 6.94
C PRO A 45 -2.26 15.42 8.24
N GLU A 46 -3.32 15.35 9.03
CA GLU A 46 -3.35 14.54 10.25
C GLU A 46 -3.25 13.04 9.97
N LEU A 47 -3.77 12.58 8.82
CA LEU A 47 -3.66 11.18 8.40
C LEU A 47 -2.25 10.88 7.90
N GLU A 48 -1.70 11.77 7.08
CA GLU A 48 -0.33 11.65 6.55
C GLU A 48 0.73 11.61 7.64
N SER A 49 0.51 12.31 8.75
CA SER A 49 1.45 12.30 9.88
C SER A 49 1.59 10.93 10.56
N ARG A 50 0.64 10.01 10.32
CA ARG A 50 0.53 8.71 10.99
C ARG A 50 0.97 7.53 10.11
N ILE A 51 1.29 7.82 8.86
CA ILE A 51 1.76 6.85 7.89
C ILE A 51 3.05 7.32 7.22
N MET A 52 3.86 6.37 6.80
CA MET A 52 5.05 6.61 6.00
C MET A 52 4.91 5.90 4.65
N PRO A 53 5.07 6.58 3.50
CA PRO A 53 5.14 5.93 2.22
C PRO A 53 6.46 5.16 2.10
N VAL A 54 6.38 3.88 1.76
CA VAL A 54 7.52 2.99 1.51
C VAL A 54 7.41 2.44 0.11
N GLY A 55 8.47 2.60 -0.67
CA GLY A 55 8.57 2.03 -2.00
C GLY A 55 8.75 0.51 -1.91
N THR A 56 7.87 -0.22 -2.57
CA THR A 56 7.93 -1.68 -2.70
C THR A 56 8.06 -2.03 -4.17
N TYR A 57 8.80 -3.10 -4.47
CA TYR A 57 9.14 -3.47 -5.84
C TYR A 57 8.91 -4.95 -6.10
N VAL A 58 8.49 -5.24 -7.32
CA VAL A 58 8.28 -6.60 -7.82
C VAL A 58 8.94 -6.72 -9.19
N GLY A 59 9.57 -7.86 -9.43
CA GLY A 59 10.07 -8.27 -10.73
C GLY A 59 9.30 -9.45 -11.28
N ALA A 60 9.23 -9.58 -12.60
CA ALA A 60 8.75 -10.78 -13.27
C ALA A 60 9.81 -11.30 -14.25
N THR A 61 10.08 -12.61 -14.19
CA THR A 61 10.92 -13.28 -15.18
C THR A 61 10.22 -13.34 -16.55
N PRO A 62 10.94 -13.71 -17.62
CA PRO A 62 10.33 -14.34 -18.79
C PRO A 62 9.39 -15.50 -18.41
N VAL A 63 8.54 -15.89 -19.36
CA VAL A 63 7.78 -17.15 -19.25
C VAL A 63 8.79 -18.30 -19.17
N LEU A 64 8.79 -19.02 -18.04
CA LEU A 64 9.76 -20.09 -17.79
C LEU A 64 9.33 -21.43 -18.41
N GLY A 65 8.06 -21.55 -18.76
CA GLY A 65 7.42 -22.82 -19.07
C GLY A 65 7.03 -23.59 -17.80
N GLN A 66 5.99 -24.41 -17.91
CA GLN A 66 5.36 -25.09 -16.78
C GLN A 66 6.34 -25.95 -15.97
N ALA A 67 7.21 -26.71 -16.67
CA ALA A 67 8.16 -27.61 -16.02
C ALA A 67 9.17 -26.85 -15.15
N ARG A 68 9.79 -25.78 -15.68
CA ARG A 68 10.76 -24.98 -14.95
C ARG A 68 10.09 -24.21 -13.81
N ALA A 69 8.90 -23.64 -14.03
CA ALA A 69 8.15 -22.94 -12.98
C ALA A 69 7.76 -23.87 -11.81
N ARG A 70 7.25 -25.08 -12.10
CA ARG A 70 6.92 -26.08 -11.08
C ARG A 70 8.14 -26.65 -10.35
N ALA A 71 9.32 -26.62 -10.97
CA ALA A 71 10.57 -26.95 -10.28
C ALA A 71 10.97 -25.88 -9.24
N LEU A 72 10.49 -24.63 -9.38
CA LEU A 72 10.69 -23.58 -8.38
C LEU A 72 9.67 -23.68 -7.23
N ILE A 73 8.38 -23.80 -7.58
CA ILE A 73 7.27 -23.84 -6.63
C ILE A 73 6.30 -24.94 -7.07
N ARG A 74 6.47 -26.14 -6.51
CA ARG A 74 5.75 -27.35 -6.97
C ARG A 74 4.24 -27.28 -6.76
N ASN A 75 3.80 -26.66 -5.68
CA ASN A 75 2.40 -26.62 -5.24
C ASN A 75 1.71 -25.28 -5.56
N ASP A 76 2.35 -24.40 -6.33
CA ASP A 76 1.82 -23.09 -6.73
C ASP A 76 1.45 -22.15 -5.56
N MET A 77 1.96 -22.42 -4.35
CA MET A 77 1.72 -21.55 -3.20
C MET A 77 2.53 -20.26 -3.29
N ALA A 78 1.95 -19.16 -2.80
CA ALA A 78 2.73 -17.97 -2.50
C ALA A 78 3.67 -18.25 -1.32
N VAL A 79 4.91 -17.77 -1.42
CA VAL A 79 5.94 -17.91 -0.39
C VAL A 79 6.36 -16.53 0.06
N ALA A 80 6.57 -16.37 1.36
CA ALA A 80 7.22 -15.22 1.95
C ALA A 80 8.19 -15.69 3.03
N ASP A 81 9.35 -15.06 3.13
CA ASP A 81 10.28 -15.32 4.22
C ASP A 81 9.90 -14.54 5.50
N THR A 82 10.64 -14.79 6.57
CA THR A 82 10.50 -14.08 7.86
C THR A 82 11.58 -13.01 8.05
N ASN A 83 12.25 -12.58 6.99
CA ASN A 83 13.29 -11.56 7.09
C ASN A 83 12.67 -10.18 7.36
N TRP A 84 13.45 -9.28 7.97
CA TRP A 84 13.00 -7.91 8.19
C TRP A 84 12.62 -7.18 6.88
N ALA A 85 13.42 -7.40 5.83
CA ALA A 85 13.15 -6.94 4.47
C ALA A 85 12.74 -8.13 3.60
N LEU A 86 11.45 -8.45 3.67
CA LEU A 86 10.89 -9.72 3.21
C LEU A 86 11.16 -9.96 1.71
N ASP A 87 11.55 -11.17 1.36
CA ASP A 87 11.37 -11.70 0.01
C ASP A 87 10.05 -12.48 -0.05
N TYR A 88 9.26 -12.21 -1.07
CA TYR A 88 7.99 -12.89 -1.32
C TYR A 88 7.83 -13.17 -2.82
N TYR A 89 7.33 -14.34 -3.16
CA TYR A 89 7.26 -14.76 -4.56
C TYR A 89 6.14 -15.78 -4.80
N ARG A 90 5.66 -15.80 -6.03
CA ARG A 90 4.68 -16.77 -6.52
C ARG A 90 4.82 -16.93 -8.03
N LEU A 91 4.20 -17.97 -8.59
CA LEU A 91 4.08 -18.09 -10.04
C LEU A 91 2.89 -17.26 -10.55
N SER A 92 3.00 -16.73 -11.76
CA SER A 92 1.87 -16.22 -12.53
C SER A 92 1.17 -17.35 -13.29
N ALA A 93 -0.05 -17.09 -13.77
CA ALA A 93 -0.81 -18.05 -14.57
C ALA A 93 -0.08 -18.49 -15.85
N ASP A 94 0.74 -17.62 -16.44
CA ASP A 94 1.59 -17.89 -17.61
C ASP A 94 3.00 -18.40 -17.24
N HIS A 95 3.21 -18.85 -16.00
CA HIS A 95 4.45 -19.51 -15.55
C HIS A 95 5.69 -18.60 -15.52
N ARG A 96 5.50 -17.32 -15.19
CA ARG A 96 6.58 -16.44 -14.74
C ARG A 96 6.76 -16.59 -13.24
N LEU A 97 7.98 -16.39 -12.74
CA LEU A 97 8.20 -16.13 -11.33
C LEU A 97 7.99 -14.64 -11.08
N LEU A 98 6.99 -14.30 -10.26
CA LEU A 98 6.83 -12.98 -9.67
C LEU A 98 7.65 -12.93 -8.40
N PHE A 99 8.66 -12.06 -8.35
CA PHE A 99 9.58 -11.94 -7.23
C PHE A 99 9.50 -10.54 -6.64
N GLY A 100 8.86 -10.43 -5.49
CA GLY A 100 8.82 -9.24 -4.65
C GLY A 100 9.93 -9.27 -3.61
N GLY A 101 10.51 -8.11 -3.35
CA GLY A 101 11.58 -7.99 -2.39
C GLY A 101 12.10 -6.57 -2.35
N ARG A 102 12.86 -6.25 -1.29
CA ARG A 102 13.44 -4.92 -1.03
C ARG A 102 12.39 -3.83 -0.79
N ALA A 103 12.47 -3.21 0.38
CA ALA A 103 11.81 -1.93 0.65
C ALA A 103 12.80 -0.79 0.38
N SER A 104 12.33 0.30 -0.25
CA SER A 104 13.04 1.57 -0.23
C SER A 104 12.28 2.56 0.63
N TYR A 105 12.97 3.14 1.61
CA TYR A 105 12.43 4.23 2.42
C TYR A 105 12.56 5.59 1.73
N SER A 106 13.04 5.63 0.48
CA SER A 106 13.02 6.81 -0.39
C SER A 106 11.80 6.82 -1.32
N SER A 107 11.38 8.02 -1.72
CA SER A 107 10.34 8.26 -2.72
C SER A 107 10.82 8.08 -4.17
N LEU A 108 11.87 7.29 -4.40
CA LEU A 108 12.40 7.01 -5.74
C LEU A 108 12.90 5.57 -5.82
N PRO A 109 12.69 4.88 -6.96
CA PRO A 109 13.36 3.61 -7.25
C PRO A 109 14.87 3.74 -7.06
N PRO A 110 15.52 2.83 -6.33
CA PRO A 110 16.96 2.89 -6.16
C PRO A 110 17.66 2.69 -7.52
N PRO A 111 18.80 3.36 -7.77
CA PRO A 111 19.57 3.14 -8.99
C PRO A 111 19.95 1.66 -9.10
N GLY A 112 19.79 1.09 -10.31
CA GLY A 112 20.06 -0.32 -10.55
C GLY A 112 19.05 -1.30 -9.93
N LEU A 113 17.81 -0.86 -9.67
CA LEU A 113 16.74 -1.70 -9.10
C LEU A 113 16.64 -3.08 -9.79
N ARG A 114 16.59 -3.13 -11.12
CA ARG A 114 16.51 -4.40 -11.87
C ARG A 114 17.67 -5.34 -11.55
N ARG A 115 18.90 -4.82 -11.53
CA ARG A 115 20.11 -5.60 -11.18
C ARG A 115 20.05 -6.07 -9.73
N ALA A 116 19.58 -5.22 -8.81
CA ALA A 116 19.45 -5.57 -7.39
C ALA A 116 18.40 -6.67 -7.18
N MET A 117 17.22 -6.54 -7.79
CA MET A 117 16.14 -7.53 -7.75
C MET A 117 16.58 -8.86 -8.36
N THR A 118 17.24 -8.83 -9.53
CA THR A 118 17.77 -10.04 -10.19
C THR A 118 18.76 -10.78 -9.30
N ARG A 119 19.72 -10.07 -8.67
CA ARG A 119 20.67 -10.69 -7.74
C ARG A 119 19.99 -11.34 -6.53
N ARG A 120 18.93 -10.73 -6.02
CA ARG A 120 18.15 -11.24 -4.88
C ARG A 120 17.39 -12.51 -5.26
N MET A 121 16.72 -12.49 -6.42
CA MET A 121 16.10 -13.67 -7.01
C MET A 121 17.11 -14.81 -7.20
N HIS A 122 18.31 -14.55 -7.73
CA HIS A 122 19.35 -15.57 -7.92
C HIS A 122 19.90 -16.14 -6.61
N ARG A 123 19.85 -15.38 -5.50
CA ARG A 123 20.23 -15.89 -4.18
C ARG A 123 19.19 -16.91 -3.68
N VAL A 124 17.91 -16.65 -3.89
CA VAL A 124 16.81 -17.57 -3.50
C VAL A 124 16.70 -18.75 -4.46
N PHE A 125 16.86 -18.52 -5.76
CA PHE A 125 16.77 -19.51 -6.82
C PHE A 125 18.06 -19.57 -7.66
N PRO A 126 19.11 -20.26 -7.17
CA PRO A 126 20.36 -20.39 -7.92
C PRO A 126 20.19 -21.04 -9.30
N GLN A 127 19.16 -21.88 -9.49
CA GLN A 127 18.84 -22.48 -10.79
C GLN A 127 18.29 -21.51 -11.85
N LEU A 128 18.16 -20.21 -11.51
CA LEU A 128 17.72 -19.15 -12.42
C LEU A 128 18.85 -18.19 -12.81
N ARG A 129 20.12 -18.53 -12.61
CA ARG A 129 21.26 -17.63 -12.90
C ARG A 129 21.33 -17.15 -14.36
N ASP A 130 20.84 -17.96 -15.28
CA ASP A 130 20.68 -17.65 -16.72
C ASP A 130 19.46 -16.78 -17.03
N VAL A 131 18.58 -16.55 -16.06
CA VAL A 131 17.31 -15.84 -16.22
C VAL A 131 17.36 -14.47 -15.57
N GLY A 132 17.05 -13.44 -16.37
CA GLY A 132 16.83 -12.08 -15.89
C GLY A 132 15.37 -11.80 -15.52
N LEU A 133 15.08 -10.52 -15.29
CA LEU A 133 13.71 -10.02 -15.15
C LEU A 133 13.34 -9.26 -16.43
N ASP A 134 12.18 -9.55 -17.02
CA ASP A 134 11.59 -8.79 -18.14
C ASP A 134 11.00 -7.48 -17.60
N TYR A 135 10.24 -7.61 -16.52
CA TYR A 135 9.52 -6.51 -15.91
C TYR A 135 10.03 -6.25 -14.50
N VAL A 136 10.10 -4.98 -14.16
CA VAL A 136 10.33 -4.51 -12.79
C VAL A 136 9.47 -3.28 -12.60
N TRP A 137 8.61 -3.31 -11.59
CA TRP A 137 7.75 -2.20 -11.24
C TRP A 137 7.75 -2.01 -9.73
N GLY A 138 7.14 -0.92 -9.29
CA GLY A 138 6.96 -0.66 -7.88
C GLY A 138 5.81 0.29 -7.63
N GLY A 139 5.59 0.55 -6.35
CA GLY A 139 4.59 1.49 -5.86
C GLY A 139 4.80 1.77 -4.39
N TYR A 140 4.04 2.74 -3.87
CA TYR A 140 4.08 3.06 -2.45
C TYR A 140 3.03 2.27 -1.69
N VAL A 141 3.48 1.62 -0.63
CA VAL A 141 2.61 1.21 0.47
C VAL A 141 2.77 2.21 1.59
N ASP A 142 1.75 2.33 2.43
CA ASP A 142 1.88 3.06 3.66
C ASP A 142 2.31 2.12 4.78
N ILE A 143 3.12 2.61 5.71
CA ILE A 143 3.47 1.91 6.96
C ILE A 143 3.05 2.78 8.13
N SER A 144 2.20 2.25 9.00
CA SER A 144 1.93 2.84 10.32
C SER A 144 2.96 2.35 11.35
N ARG A 145 3.20 3.12 12.42
CA ARG A 145 4.21 2.76 13.44
C ARG A 145 3.96 1.41 14.12
N ASN A 146 2.70 1.07 14.35
CA ASN A 146 2.27 -0.18 14.98
C ASN A 146 1.93 -1.27 13.95
N ARG A 147 2.02 -0.96 12.65
CA ARG A 147 1.63 -1.83 11.52
C ARG A 147 0.18 -2.34 11.56
N ALA A 148 -0.65 -1.75 12.42
CA ALA A 148 -2.05 -2.13 12.58
C ALA A 148 -2.92 -1.32 11.60
N PRO A 149 -4.08 -1.87 11.18
CA PRO A 149 -5.05 -1.14 10.38
C PRO A 149 -5.48 0.15 11.05
N HIS A 150 -5.53 1.25 10.30
CA HIS A 150 -5.89 2.56 10.81
C HIS A 150 -7.11 3.09 10.04
N TRP A 151 -8.29 2.73 10.54
CA TRP A 151 -9.58 3.07 9.95
C TRP A 151 -10.41 3.83 10.97
N GLY A 152 -11.18 4.82 10.52
CA GLY A 152 -11.97 5.60 11.43
C GLY A 152 -12.61 6.82 10.79
N ARG A 153 -12.79 7.86 11.62
CA ARG A 153 -13.44 9.11 11.26
C ARG A 153 -12.55 10.30 11.62
N LEU A 154 -12.47 11.28 10.73
CA LEU A 154 -11.90 12.60 11.00
C LEU A 154 -12.95 13.59 11.51
N ALA A 155 -14.22 13.34 11.15
CA ALA A 155 -15.40 14.08 11.55
C ALA A 155 -16.61 13.12 11.50
N PRO A 156 -17.78 13.47 12.07
CA PRO A 156 -18.95 12.58 12.08
C PRO A 156 -19.34 12.00 10.71
N ASN A 157 -19.07 12.77 9.64
CA ASN A 157 -19.38 12.43 8.26
C ASN A 157 -18.16 12.26 7.34
N ILE A 158 -16.94 12.23 7.89
CA ILE A 158 -15.70 12.08 7.10
C ILE A 158 -14.95 10.86 7.63
N TYR A 159 -14.97 9.78 6.86
CA TYR A 159 -14.35 8.50 7.14
C TYR A 159 -13.00 8.39 6.45
N PHE A 160 -12.15 7.48 6.92
CA PHE A 160 -10.89 7.18 6.26
C PHE A 160 -10.49 5.72 6.41
N ALA A 161 -9.71 5.24 5.45
CA ALA A 161 -9.03 3.95 5.51
C ALA A 161 -7.56 4.10 5.09
N GLN A 162 -6.65 3.83 6.03
CA GLN A 162 -5.21 3.74 5.80
C GLN A 162 -4.59 2.72 6.79
N GLY A 163 -3.27 2.75 6.94
CA GLY A 163 -2.54 1.88 7.87
C GLY A 163 -2.42 0.45 7.36
N PHE A 164 -2.56 0.21 6.05
CA PHE A 164 -2.61 -1.15 5.52
C PHE A 164 -1.27 -1.87 5.62
N SER A 165 -0.16 -1.14 5.74
CA SER A 165 1.13 -1.70 6.18
C SER A 165 1.59 -2.91 5.35
N GLY A 166 1.33 -2.90 4.03
CA GLY A 166 1.63 -3.99 3.10
C GLY A 166 0.56 -5.07 2.94
N HIS A 167 -0.53 -5.03 3.71
CA HIS A 167 -1.58 -6.06 3.75
C HIS A 167 -2.91 -5.61 3.11
N GLY A 168 -2.85 -4.58 2.25
CA GLY A 168 -4.03 -3.92 1.70
C GLY A 168 -4.94 -4.84 0.88
N VAL A 169 -4.39 -5.80 0.12
CA VAL A 169 -5.19 -6.72 -0.71
C VAL A 169 -6.16 -7.54 0.15
N ALA A 170 -5.71 -8.04 1.30
CA ALA A 170 -6.56 -8.82 2.20
C ALA A 170 -7.50 -7.92 3.03
N ALA A 171 -7.02 -6.77 3.48
CA ALA A 171 -7.70 -5.97 4.49
C ALA A 171 -8.69 -4.93 3.93
N THR A 172 -8.55 -4.50 2.67
CA THR A 172 -9.38 -3.43 2.09
C THR A 172 -10.85 -3.83 1.92
N GLY A 173 -11.14 -5.10 1.61
CA GLY A 173 -12.52 -5.59 1.57
C GLY A 173 -13.22 -5.43 2.92
N LEU A 174 -12.54 -5.82 4.01
CA LEU A 174 -13.02 -5.63 5.37
C LEU A 174 -13.17 -4.14 5.72
N ALA A 175 -12.16 -3.32 5.39
CA ALA A 175 -12.19 -1.87 5.63
C ALA A 175 -13.40 -1.21 4.96
N GLY A 176 -13.68 -1.57 3.70
CA GLY A 176 -14.84 -1.09 2.96
C GLY A 176 -16.15 -1.45 3.64
N SER A 177 -16.33 -2.73 4.02
CA SER A 177 -17.54 -3.19 4.70
C SER A 177 -17.79 -2.48 6.02
N VAL A 178 -16.78 -2.37 6.89
CA VAL A 178 -16.97 -1.72 8.21
C VAL A 178 -17.24 -0.21 8.10
N ILE A 179 -16.68 0.46 7.08
CA ILE A 179 -16.98 1.87 6.82
C ILE A 179 -18.37 2.03 6.23
N ALA A 180 -18.79 1.16 5.32
CA ALA A 180 -20.14 1.18 4.75
C ALA A 180 -21.21 0.94 5.82
N GLU A 181 -21.00 -0.04 6.71
CA GLU A 181 -21.85 -0.29 7.89
C GLU A 181 -21.96 0.95 8.78
N ALA A 182 -20.83 1.60 9.05
CA ALA A 182 -20.82 2.82 9.85
C ALA A 182 -21.59 3.98 9.20
N ILE A 183 -21.48 4.16 7.89
CA ILE A 183 -22.27 5.15 7.12
C ILE A 183 -23.76 4.81 7.16
N ALA A 184 -24.11 3.51 7.13
CA ALA A 184 -25.48 3.02 7.27
C ALA A 184 -26.02 3.07 8.73
N GLY A 185 -25.25 3.64 9.68
CA GLY A 185 -25.66 3.83 11.07
C GLY A 185 -25.20 2.73 12.04
N GLN A 186 -24.45 1.73 11.58
CA GLN A 186 -23.91 0.64 12.41
C GLN A 186 -22.41 0.81 12.66
N ALA A 187 -22.06 1.64 13.64
CA ALA A 187 -20.68 2.05 13.91
C ALA A 187 -19.81 1.03 14.66
N ALA A 188 -20.41 0.03 15.32
CA ALA A 188 -19.75 -0.76 16.36
C ALA A 188 -18.41 -1.40 15.93
N ARG A 189 -18.34 -1.96 14.73
CA ARG A 189 -17.11 -2.59 14.22
C ARG A 189 -16.04 -1.57 13.87
N LEU A 190 -16.41 -0.45 13.25
CA LEU A 190 -15.48 0.64 12.97
C LEU A 190 -14.92 1.23 14.27
N ASP A 191 -15.75 1.35 15.30
CA ASP A 191 -15.35 1.88 16.61
C ASP A 191 -14.34 0.97 17.32
N LEU A 192 -14.34 -0.34 17.06
CA LEU A 192 -13.30 -1.25 17.54
C LEU A 192 -11.94 -0.96 16.89
N PHE A 193 -11.90 -0.77 15.56
CA PHE A 193 -10.66 -0.41 14.85
C PHE A 193 -10.16 0.98 15.26
N ALA A 194 -11.06 1.93 15.49
CA ALA A 194 -10.71 3.29 15.90
C ALA A 194 -10.04 3.36 17.29
N ARG A 195 -10.19 2.33 18.13
CA ARG A 195 -9.53 2.23 19.46
C ARG A 195 -8.05 1.86 19.37
N ILE A 196 -7.58 1.38 18.21
CA ILE A 196 -6.17 1.02 18.04
C ILE A 196 -5.33 2.31 18.12
N PRO A 197 -4.35 2.40 19.04
CA PRO A 197 -3.59 3.62 19.21
C PRO A 197 -2.58 3.77 18.08
N HIS A 198 -2.81 4.72 17.20
CA HIS A 198 -1.82 5.16 16.21
C HIS A 198 -1.11 6.39 16.76
N ARG A 199 0.22 6.44 16.70
CA ARG A 199 1.00 7.65 17.03
C ARG A 199 1.52 8.27 15.73
N PRO A 200 1.57 9.60 15.61
CA PRO A 200 2.26 10.22 14.50
C PRO A 200 3.75 9.82 14.50
N PHE A 201 4.37 9.88 13.32
CA PHE A 201 5.82 9.82 13.20
C PHE A 201 6.43 11.12 13.78
N PRO A 202 7.53 11.05 14.55
CA PRO A 202 8.16 12.25 15.10
C PRO A 202 8.57 13.20 13.97
N GLY A 203 8.29 14.50 14.13
CA GLY A 203 8.61 15.52 13.12
C GLY A 203 7.80 15.45 11.81
N GLY A 204 6.70 14.69 11.80
CA GLY A 204 5.67 14.74 10.76
C GLY A 204 6.17 14.37 9.36
N ARG A 205 5.61 15.01 8.33
CA ARG A 205 5.92 14.71 6.91
C ARG A 205 7.39 14.91 6.57
N LEU A 206 8.06 15.88 7.21
CA LEU A 206 9.43 16.29 6.88
C LEU A 206 10.51 15.37 7.49
N LEU A 207 10.26 14.80 8.67
CA LEU A 207 11.27 14.00 9.38
C LEU A 207 11.00 12.49 9.38
N ARG A 208 9.83 12.03 8.91
CA ARG A 208 9.49 10.59 8.87
C ARG A 208 10.48 9.73 8.06
N THR A 209 11.00 10.26 6.96
CA THR A 209 11.98 9.56 6.10
C THR A 209 13.39 9.53 6.71
N PRO A 210 14.00 10.67 7.13
CA PRO A 210 15.34 10.65 7.70
C PRO A 210 15.44 9.93 9.06
N LEU A 211 14.40 9.99 9.92
CA LEU A 211 14.40 9.30 11.21
C LEU A 211 14.46 7.77 11.11
N LEU A 212 14.13 7.20 9.95
CA LEU A 212 14.08 5.75 9.74
C LEU A 212 15.24 5.24 8.89
N VAL A 213 15.89 6.09 8.09
CA VAL A 213 17.21 5.77 7.51
C VAL A 213 18.28 5.67 8.60
N ALA A 214 18.07 6.38 9.72
CA ALA A 214 18.97 6.39 10.88
C ALA A 214 18.70 5.28 11.92
N ALA A 215 17.61 4.51 11.78
CA ALA A 215 17.20 3.43 12.69
C ALA A 215 17.42 2.06 12.06
#